data_AF-C0STH2-F1
#
_entry.id   AF-C0STH2-F1
#
_cell.length_a   1.000
_cell.length_b   1.000
_cell.length_c   1.000
_cell.angle_alpha   90.00
_cell.angle_beta   90.00
_cell.angle_gamma   90.00
#
_symmetry.space_group_name_H-M   'P 1'
#
loop_
_entity.id
_entity.type
_entity.pdbx_description
1 polymer ?
#
loop_
_entity_poly.entity_id
_entity_poly.type
_entity_poly.pdbx_seq_one_letter_code
_entity_poly.pdbx_strand_id
1 'polypeptide(L)'
;MKKISRKEYVSMYGPTTGDKVRLGDTDLILEVEHDCTTYGEEIKFGGGKTIRDGMGQTNSPSSYELDLVITNALIVDYTGIYKADIGIKDGKIAGIGKAGNKDMQDGVDNNLCVGPATEALAGEGLIVTAGGIDTHIHFISPQQIPTAFASGITTMIGGGTGPADGTNATTITPGRGNLKSMLRAAEEYAMNLGFFGKGNVSYEPSLVDQVKAGALGFKIHEDWGSTPAAIHHCLNVADEYDVQVAIHTDTLNEACCVEDTLEAIAGRTIHTFHTEGAGGGHAPDVIKLAGEYNILPASTNPTIPFTVNTEAEHMDMLMVCHHLD
;
A
#
# COMPACT_ATOMS: atom_id res chain seq x y z
N MET A 1 -1.77 -44.93 8.96
CA MET A 1 -1.26 -43.62 9.43
C MET A 1 0.24 -43.73 9.70
N LYS A 2 1.04 -42.82 9.15
CA LYS A 2 2.45 -42.62 9.51
C LYS A 2 2.57 -41.37 10.39
N LYS A 3 3.58 -41.31 11.25
CA LYS A 3 3.89 -40.14 12.05
C LYS A 3 5.17 -39.48 11.53
N ILE A 4 5.16 -38.16 11.48
CA ILE A 4 6.32 -37.33 11.16
C ILE A 4 6.61 -36.44 12.36
N SER A 5 7.89 -36.16 12.65
CA SER A 5 8.21 -35.19 13.69
C SER A 5 7.85 -33.77 13.24
N ARG A 6 7.51 -32.87 14.17
CA ARG A 6 7.18 -31.47 13.85
C ARG A 6 8.33 -30.77 13.12
N LYS A 7 9.56 -31.01 13.55
CA LYS A 7 10.76 -30.42 12.93
C LYS A 7 10.93 -30.84 11.47
N GLU A 8 10.74 -32.11 11.16
CA GLU A 8 10.83 -32.60 9.79
C GLU A 8 9.69 -32.04 8.92
N TYR A 9 8.47 -31.97 9.46
CA TYR A 9 7.34 -31.36 8.76
C TYR A 9 7.64 -29.91 8.36
N VAL A 10 8.08 -29.09 9.32
CA VAL A 10 8.40 -27.69 9.10
C VAL A 10 9.52 -27.53 8.06
N SER A 11 10.53 -28.39 8.09
CA SER A 11 11.61 -28.35 7.09
C SER A 11 11.16 -28.65 5.66
N MET A 12 10.02 -29.33 5.50
CA MET A 12 9.48 -29.67 4.19
C MET A 12 8.40 -28.70 3.71
N TYR A 13 7.50 -28.27 4.58
CA TYR A 13 6.27 -27.56 4.18
C TYR A 13 6.12 -26.18 4.82
N GLY A 14 7.07 -25.76 5.67
CA GLY A 14 6.95 -24.55 6.48
C GLY A 14 6.17 -24.76 7.78
N PRO A 15 6.05 -23.71 8.61
CA PRO A 15 5.33 -23.75 9.88
C PRO A 15 3.84 -24.03 9.67
N THR A 16 3.17 -24.68 10.62
CA THR A 16 1.72 -24.91 10.59
C THR A 16 1.10 -24.49 11.93
N THR A 17 -0.22 -24.62 12.11
CA THR A 17 -0.98 -24.08 13.24
C THR A 17 -0.27 -24.24 14.60
N GLY A 18 -0.10 -23.14 15.32
CA GLY A 18 0.56 -23.04 16.63
C GLY A 18 2.09 -22.89 16.58
N ASP A 19 2.74 -23.05 15.43
CA ASP A 19 4.15 -22.71 15.28
C ASP A 19 4.35 -21.19 15.33
N LYS A 20 5.57 -20.78 15.70
CA LYS A 20 5.95 -19.37 15.84
C LYS A 20 7.13 -19.01 14.96
N VAL A 21 7.08 -17.83 14.34
CA VAL A 21 8.10 -17.31 13.43
C VAL A 21 8.50 -15.90 13.86
N ARG A 22 9.80 -15.66 14.01
CA ARG A 22 10.34 -14.31 14.26
C ARG A 22 10.40 -13.53 12.95
N LEU A 23 9.97 -12.27 12.96
CA LEU A 23 10.12 -11.37 11.81
C LEU A 23 11.52 -10.76 11.77
N GLY A 24 12.36 -11.27 10.86
CA GLY A 24 13.73 -10.81 10.69
C GLY A 24 14.53 -10.94 12.00
N ASP A 25 15.22 -9.87 12.37
CA ASP A 25 15.96 -9.71 13.61
C ASP A 25 15.20 -8.92 14.69
N THR A 26 13.90 -8.65 14.48
CA THR A 26 13.05 -7.97 15.46
C THR A 26 12.63 -8.91 16.60
N ASP A 27 12.00 -8.37 17.65
CA ASP A 27 11.33 -9.15 18.71
C ASP A 27 9.85 -9.46 18.43
N LEU A 28 9.37 -9.20 17.21
CA LEU A 28 8.02 -9.55 16.80
C LEU A 28 7.94 -11.03 16.42
N ILE A 29 7.02 -11.75 17.08
CA ILE A 29 6.82 -13.18 16.89
C ILE A 29 5.40 -13.40 16.36
N LEU A 30 5.30 -13.93 15.15
CA LEU A 30 4.05 -14.38 14.54
C LEU A 30 3.69 -15.78 15.06
N GLU A 31 2.40 -16.05 15.20
CA GLU A 31 1.87 -17.39 15.46
C GLU A 31 0.94 -17.78 14.30
N VAL A 32 1.09 -19.00 13.79
CA VAL A 32 0.20 -19.50 12.72
C VAL A 32 -1.16 -19.83 13.32
N GLU A 33 -2.18 -19.04 12.98
CA GLU A 33 -3.54 -19.12 13.55
C GLU A 33 -4.33 -20.29 12.97
N HIS A 34 -4.14 -20.57 11.69
CA HIS A 34 -4.84 -21.62 10.95
C HIS A 34 -3.97 -22.16 9.79
N ASP A 35 -4.22 -23.40 9.37
CA ASP A 35 -3.63 -24.01 8.18
C ASP A 35 -4.76 -24.67 7.38
N CYS A 36 -4.92 -24.25 6.12
CA CYS A 36 -5.96 -24.75 5.23
C CYS A 36 -5.65 -26.14 4.66
N THR A 37 -4.46 -26.67 4.89
CA THR A 37 -4.04 -27.95 4.31
C THR A 37 -4.67 -29.17 4.98
N THR A 38 -4.62 -30.30 4.29
CA THR A 38 -4.88 -31.63 4.85
C THR A 38 -3.54 -32.36 4.99
N TYR A 39 -3.14 -32.71 6.21
CA TYR A 39 -1.82 -33.30 6.44
C TYR A 39 -1.59 -34.62 5.69
N GLY A 40 -0.53 -34.65 4.87
CA GLY A 40 -0.20 -35.74 3.96
C GLY A 40 -0.59 -35.46 2.50
N GLU A 41 -1.40 -34.43 2.25
CA GLU A 41 -1.88 -34.00 0.93
C GLU A 41 -1.29 -32.64 0.50
N GLU A 42 -0.18 -32.22 1.13
CA GLU A 42 0.55 -31.01 0.75
C GLU A 42 1.04 -31.10 -0.70
N ILE A 43 0.85 -30.01 -1.46
CA ILE A 43 1.35 -29.93 -2.83
C ILE A 43 2.80 -29.42 -2.84
N LYS A 44 3.66 -30.12 -3.60
CA LYS A 44 5.09 -29.88 -3.74
C LYS A 44 5.50 -30.15 -5.17
N PHE A 45 6.19 -29.19 -5.77
CA PHE A 45 6.73 -29.32 -7.12
C PHE A 45 8.15 -29.93 -7.14
N GLY A 46 8.42 -30.83 -8.09
CA GLY A 46 9.75 -31.41 -8.33
C GLY A 46 9.76 -32.89 -8.71
N GLY A 47 10.93 -33.41 -9.09
CA GLY A 47 11.10 -34.82 -9.48
C GLY A 47 10.64 -35.79 -8.39
N GLY A 48 9.64 -36.62 -8.71
CA GLY A 48 9.07 -37.59 -7.78
C GLY A 48 8.14 -37.02 -6.70
N LYS A 49 7.78 -35.74 -6.76
CA LYS A 49 6.87 -35.08 -5.79
C LYS A 49 5.39 -35.16 -6.23
N THR A 50 4.53 -34.29 -5.71
CA THR A 50 3.07 -34.41 -5.83
C THR A 50 2.49 -33.70 -7.05
N ILE A 51 2.96 -32.51 -7.44
CA ILE A 51 2.47 -31.80 -8.63
C ILE A 51 3.07 -32.47 -9.89
N ARG A 52 2.39 -33.51 -10.36
CA ARG A 52 2.70 -34.30 -11.56
C ARG A 52 1.40 -34.80 -12.19
N ASP A 53 1.46 -35.10 -13.49
CA ASP A 53 0.34 -35.63 -14.29
C ASP A 53 -0.42 -36.76 -13.57
N GLY A 54 -1.74 -36.61 -13.46
CA GLY A 54 -2.65 -37.55 -12.80
C GLY A 54 -2.47 -37.69 -11.29
N MET A 55 -1.64 -36.87 -10.63
CA MET A 55 -1.39 -36.88 -9.18
C MET A 55 -1.98 -35.61 -8.55
N GLY A 56 -1.14 -34.69 -8.07
CA GLY A 56 -1.57 -33.37 -7.59
C GLY A 56 -1.90 -32.39 -8.72
N GLN A 57 -1.50 -32.69 -9.96
CA GLN A 57 -2.00 -32.03 -11.18
C GLN A 57 -3.12 -32.89 -11.77
N THR A 58 -4.29 -32.30 -12.03
CA THR A 58 -5.41 -33.02 -12.66
C THR A 58 -5.19 -33.22 -14.16
N ASN A 59 -5.72 -34.32 -14.70
CA ASN A 59 -5.81 -34.56 -16.14
C ASN A 59 -7.15 -34.09 -16.73
N SER A 60 -8.09 -33.68 -15.87
CA SER A 60 -9.42 -33.18 -16.24
C SER A 60 -9.61 -31.76 -15.70
N PRO A 61 -8.89 -30.75 -16.22
CA PRO A 61 -8.94 -29.39 -15.70
C PRO A 61 -10.36 -28.82 -15.80
N SER A 62 -10.78 -28.13 -14.74
CA SER A 62 -12.05 -27.39 -14.72
C SER A 62 -11.91 -26.04 -15.44
N SER A 63 -13.02 -25.33 -15.66
CA SER A 63 -12.98 -23.94 -16.12
C SER A 63 -12.26 -22.99 -15.14
N TYR A 64 -12.01 -23.44 -13.91
CA TYR A 64 -11.31 -22.73 -12.84
C TYR A 64 -9.86 -23.21 -12.69
N GLU A 65 -9.27 -23.79 -13.73
CA GLU A 65 -7.84 -24.06 -13.79
C GLU A 65 -7.05 -22.78 -13.54
N LEU A 66 -6.10 -22.86 -12.60
CA LEU A 66 -5.24 -21.75 -12.22
C LEU A 66 -4.16 -21.49 -13.28
N ASP A 67 -3.73 -20.24 -13.40
CA ASP A 67 -2.58 -19.88 -14.24
C ASP A 67 -1.27 -20.04 -13.44
N LEU A 68 -1.31 -19.76 -12.13
CA LEU A 68 -0.20 -19.92 -11.20
C LEU A 68 -0.72 -20.36 -9.82
N VAL A 69 0.01 -21.24 -9.15
CA VAL A 69 -0.19 -21.59 -7.74
C VAL A 69 1.05 -21.32 -6.90
N ILE A 70 0.88 -20.60 -5.79
CA ILE A 70 1.92 -20.43 -4.76
C ILE A 70 1.64 -21.44 -3.65
N THR A 71 2.54 -22.40 -3.44
CA THR A 71 2.30 -23.54 -2.55
C THR A 71 2.78 -23.29 -1.13
N ASN A 72 2.01 -23.71 -0.12
CA ASN A 72 2.39 -23.73 1.29
C ASN A 72 2.86 -22.37 1.86
N ALA A 73 2.27 -21.27 1.41
CA ALA A 73 2.64 -19.93 1.84
C ALA A 73 2.18 -19.66 3.29
N LEU A 74 3.03 -19.01 4.09
CA LEU A 74 2.59 -18.35 5.32
C LEU A 74 2.12 -16.94 4.95
N ILE A 75 0.81 -16.71 4.99
CA ILE A 75 0.20 -15.43 4.66
C ILE A 75 0.18 -14.57 5.93
N VAL A 76 0.63 -13.33 5.78
CA VAL A 76 0.57 -12.31 6.83
C VAL A 76 -0.16 -11.11 6.25
N ASP A 77 -1.37 -10.89 6.73
CA ASP A 77 -2.26 -9.84 6.26
C ASP A 77 -3.10 -9.29 7.43
N TYR A 78 -3.75 -8.13 7.23
CA TYR A 78 -4.66 -7.59 8.25
C TYR A 78 -5.85 -8.51 8.54
N THR A 79 -6.20 -9.41 7.62
CA THR A 79 -7.25 -10.42 7.80
C THR A 79 -6.83 -11.61 8.67
N GLY A 80 -5.53 -11.81 8.92
CA GLY A 80 -5.01 -12.87 9.78
C GLY A 80 -3.62 -13.37 9.40
N ILE A 81 -3.09 -14.30 10.20
CA ILE A 81 -1.80 -14.96 9.98
C ILE A 81 -2.03 -16.47 9.86
N TYR A 82 -2.04 -16.98 8.63
CA TYR A 82 -2.44 -18.37 8.37
C TYR A 82 -1.67 -18.98 7.19
N LYS A 83 -1.69 -20.30 7.11
CA LYS A 83 -1.02 -21.05 6.05
C LYS A 83 -2.02 -21.55 5.02
N ALA A 84 -1.72 -21.33 3.75
CA ALA A 84 -2.56 -21.73 2.63
C ALA A 84 -1.77 -21.82 1.31
N ASP A 85 -2.39 -22.42 0.30
CA ASP A 85 -1.99 -22.23 -1.09
C ASP A 85 -2.73 -21.01 -1.67
N ILE A 86 -2.08 -20.28 -2.57
CA ILE A 86 -2.65 -19.09 -3.25
C ILE A 86 -2.76 -19.39 -4.73
N GLY A 87 -3.98 -19.34 -5.27
CA GLY A 87 -4.24 -19.49 -6.70
C GLY A 87 -4.38 -18.15 -7.40
N ILE A 88 -3.72 -18.00 -8.54
CA ILE A 88 -3.79 -16.82 -9.40
C ILE A 88 -4.40 -17.21 -10.75
N LYS A 89 -5.35 -16.39 -11.21
CA LYS A 89 -5.97 -16.50 -12.54
C LYS A 89 -6.25 -15.12 -13.11
N ASP A 90 -5.91 -14.89 -14.38
CA ASP A 90 -6.13 -13.64 -15.11
C ASP A 90 -5.61 -12.39 -14.36
N GLY A 91 -4.46 -12.53 -13.70
CA GLY A 91 -3.84 -11.46 -12.90
C GLY A 91 -4.57 -11.11 -11.60
N LYS A 92 -5.49 -11.97 -11.13
CA LYS A 92 -6.24 -11.81 -9.88
C LYS A 92 -6.00 -13.00 -8.95
N ILE A 93 -6.15 -12.78 -7.65
CA ILE A 93 -6.21 -13.86 -6.65
C ILE A 93 -7.55 -14.58 -6.85
N ALA A 94 -7.50 -15.82 -7.35
CA ALA A 94 -8.67 -16.63 -7.66
C ALA A 94 -9.19 -17.41 -6.44
N GLY A 95 -8.30 -17.74 -5.52
CA GLY A 95 -8.63 -18.41 -4.27
C GLY A 95 -7.44 -18.47 -3.31
N ILE A 96 -7.76 -18.67 -2.04
CA ILE A 96 -6.80 -18.91 -0.96
C ILE A 96 -7.36 -20.07 -0.13
N GLY A 97 -6.61 -21.16 -0.01
CA GLY A 97 -7.13 -22.39 0.60
C GLY A 97 -6.25 -23.60 0.28
N LYS A 98 -6.88 -24.75 -0.01
CA LYS A 98 -6.15 -25.97 -0.41
C LYS A 98 -6.22 -26.16 -1.92
N ALA A 99 -5.07 -26.09 -2.58
CA ALA A 99 -4.95 -26.39 -4.00
C ALA A 99 -4.65 -27.87 -4.28
N GLY A 100 -4.80 -28.26 -5.54
CA GLY A 100 -4.37 -29.57 -6.05
C GLY A 100 -5.38 -30.21 -7.01
N ASN A 101 -5.49 -31.53 -6.91
CA ASN A 101 -6.35 -32.34 -7.77
C ASN A 101 -7.43 -33.08 -6.98
N LYS A 102 -8.69 -32.75 -7.25
CA LYS A 102 -9.86 -33.38 -6.62
C LYS A 102 -10.08 -34.84 -6.98
N ASP A 103 -9.53 -35.29 -8.11
CA ASP A 103 -9.68 -36.68 -8.52
C ASP A 103 -8.90 -37.62 -7.58
N MET A 104 -7.90 -37.09 -6.88
CA MET A 104 -6.94 -37.85 -6.08
C MET A 104 -6.82 -37.38 -4.62
N GLN A 105 -7.22 -36.14 -4.32
CA GLN A 105 -6.99 -35.50 -3.02
C GLN A 105 -8.30 -34.96 -2.42
N ASP A 106 -8.46 -35.15 -1.12
CA ASP A 106 -9.58 -34.60 -0.36
C ASP A 106 -9.41 -33.10 -0.10
N GLY A 107 -10.54 -32.38 0.03
CA GLY A 107 -10.57 -30.99 0.50
C GLY A 107 -9.99 -29.94 -0.45
N VAL A 108 -9.76 -30.27 -1.73
CA VAL A 108 -9.34 -29.28 -2.74
C VAL A 108 -10.50 -28.35 -3.06
N ASP A 109 -10.27 -27.04 -2.99
CA ASP A 109 -11.32 -26.06 -3.26
C ASP A 109 -11.69 -25.98 -4.74
N ASN A 110 -12.94 -25.57 -5.03
CA ASN A 110 -13.45 -25.48 -6.40
C ASN A 110 -12.64 -24.57 -7.32
N ASN A 111 -12.09 -23.49 -6.77
CA ASN A 111 -11.36 -22.48 -7.53
C ASN A 111 -9.83 -22.64 -7.43
N LEU A 112 -9.34 -23.76 -6.85
CA LEU A 112 -7.92 -24.02 -6.63
C LEU A 112 -7.44 -25.30 -7.33
N CYS A 113 -7.91 -25.48 -8.57
CA CYS A 113 -7.57 -26.61 -9.40
C CYS A 113 -6.20 -26.40 -10.06
N VAL A 114 -5.26 -27.31 -9.80
CA VAL A 114 -3.94 -27.34 -10.46
C VAL A 114 -4.02 -28.26 -11.67
N GLY A 115 -3.86 -27.69 -12.87
CA GLY A 115 -3.97 -28.39 -14.15
C GLY A 115 -2.74 -28.22 -15.04
N PRO A 116 -2.80 -28.73 -16.29
CA PRO A 116 -1.69 -28.64 -17.25
C PRO A 116 -1.22 -27.22 -17.60
N ALA A 117 -2.07 -26.19 -17.43
CA ALA A 117 -1.74 -24.78 -17.69
C ALA A 117 -1.22 -24.03 -16.46
N THR A 118 -1.21 -24.66 -15.28
CA THR A 118 -0.82 -24.02 -14.02
C THR A 118 0.69 -24.03 -13.83
N GLU A 119 1.30 -22.85 -13.68
CA GLU A 119 2.68 -22.71 -13.20
C GLU A 119 2.75 -22.90 -11.67
N ALA A 120 3.89 -23.34 -11.14
CA ALA A 120 4.09 -23.59 -9.71
C ALA A 120 5.21 -22.70 -9.12
N LEU A 121 4.90 -21.98 -8.04
CA LEU A 121 5.85 -21.22 -7.24
C LEU A 121 5.89 -21.77 -5.80
N ALA A 122 7.07 -22.18 -5.34
CA ALA A 122 7.24 -22.74 -4.00
C ALA A 122 7.24 -21.64 -2.93
N GLY A 123 6.21 -21.61 -2.08
CA GLY A 123 6.08 -20.70 -0.93
C GLY A 123 6.41 -21.35 0.42
N GLU A 124 6.70 -22.65 0.47
CA GLU A 124 7.06 -23.35 1.70
C GLU A 124 8.25 -22.71 2.43
N GLY A 125 8.01 -22.25 3.67
CA GLY A 125 9.03 -21.59 4.50
C GLY A 125 9.24 -20.10 4.17
N LEU A 126 8.43 -19.53 3.28
CA LEU A 126 8.39 -18.10 2.96
C LEU A 126 7.13 -17.45 3.53
N ILE A 127 7.20 -16.13 3.69
CA ILE A 127 6.06 -15.27 4.04
C ILE A 127 5.57 -14.57 2.78
N VAL A 128 4.26 -14.48 2.60
CA VAL A 128 3.60 -13.70 1.55
C VAL A 128 2.77 -12.60 2.19
N THR A 129 2.96 -11.36 1.72
CA THR A 129 2.16 -10.18 2.09
C THR A 129 1.58 -9.55 0.82
N ALA A 130 0.61 -8.65 0.98
CA ALA A 130 0.31 -7.70 -0.08
C ALA A 130 1.52 -6.79 -0.37
N GLY A 131 1.57 -6.22 -1.57
CA GLY A 131 2.56 -5.18 -1.90
C GLY A 131 2.23 -3.86 -1.18
N GLY A 132 3.26 -3.11 -0.79
CA GLY A 132 3.07 -1.83 -0.11
C GLY A 132 2.44 -0.76 -1.00
N ILE A 133 1.75 0.18 -0.37
CA ILE A 133 1.11 1.35 -1.00
C ILE A 133 1.65 2.60 -0.32
N ASP A 134 2.41 3.41 -1.04
CA ASP A 134 2.92 4.70 -0.56
C ASP A 134 2.03 5.83 -1.10
N THR A 135 1.53 6.69 -0.21
CA THR A 135 0.53 7.73 -0.54
C THR A 135 1.03 9.15 -0.41
N HIS A 136 2.32 9.35 -0.12
CA HIS A 136 2.94 10.67 0.01
C HIS A 136 4.14 10.82 -0.94
N ILE A 137 3.94 10.49 -2.22
CA ILE A 137 5.03 10.56 -3.20
C ILE A 137 5.15 11.94 -3.83
N HIS A 138 6.35 12.53 -3.71
CA HIS A 138 6.76 13.64 -4.56
C HIS A 138 7.42 13.09 -5.82
N PHE A 139 6.77 13.20 -6.97
CA PHE A 139 7.32 12.71 -8.26
C PHE A 139 8.43 13.63 -8.80
N ILE A 140 9.52 13.73 -8.04
CA ILE A 140 10.70 14.55 -8.31
C ILE A 140 11.56 13.90 -9.40
N SER A 141 11.78 12.58 -9.30
CA SER A 141 12.66 11.85 -10.21
C SER A 141 12.16 10.41 -10.49
N PRO A 142 12.23 9.92 -11.74
CA PRO A 142 11.82 8.56 -12.08
C PRO A 142 12.58 7.45 -11.34
N GLN A 143 13.80 7.73 -10.86
CA GLN A 143 14.67 6.79 -10.16
C GLN A 143 14.10 6.35 -8.80
N GLN A 144 13.13 7.10 -8.25
CA GLN A 144 12.38 6.68 -7.06
C GLN A 144 11.60 5.38 -7.30
N ILE A 145 11.08 5.17 -8.52
CA ILE A 145 10.18 4.04 -8.81
C ILE A 145 10.90 2.68 -8.67
N PRO A 146 12.08 2.45 -9.30
CA PRO A 146 12.84 1.21 -9.05
C PRO A 146 13.26 1.02 -7.60
N THR A 147 13.55 2.12 -6.90
CA THR A 147 13.93 2.09 -5.47
C THR A 147 12.76 1.62 -4.61
N ALA A 148 11.56 2.16 -4.83
CA ALA A 148 10.34 1.75 -4.15
C ALA A 148 9.94 0.31 -4.50
N PHE A 149 10.07 -0.08 -5.78
CA PHE A 149 9.76 -1.43 -6.22
C PHE A 149 10.67 -2.47 -5.54
N ALA A 150 11.96 -2.17 -5.40
CA ALA A 150 12.92 -3.05 -4.74
C ALA A 150 12.65 -3.23 -3.23
N SER A 151 11.96 -2.29 -2.57
CA SER A 151 11.56 -2.41 -1.17
C SER A 151 10.21 -3.09 -0.95
N GLY A 152 9.52 -3.48 -2.03
CA GLY A 152 8.21 -4.16 -1.98
C GLY A 152 7.00 -3.23 -2.10
N ILE A 153 7.19 -1.95 -2.46
CA ILE A 153 6.08 -1.06 -2.84
C ILE A 153 5.62 -1.41 -4.25
N THR A 154 4.30 -1.46 -4.45
CA THR A 154 3.67 -1.78 -5.75
C THR A 154 2.66 -0.73 -6.21
N THR A 155 2.39 0.27 -5.37
CA THR A 155 1.52 1.40 -5.69
C THR A 155 2.09 2.69 -5.09
N MET A 156 2.17 3.74 -5.90
CA MET A 156 2.68 5.06 -5.55
C MET A 156 1.63 6.13 -5.89
N ILE A 157 1.14 6.82 -4.87
CA ILE A 157 0.15 7.90 -4.96
C ILE A 157 0.79 9.19 -4.46
N GLY A 158 0.61 10.28 -5.19
CA GLY A 158 1.30 11.52 -4.89
C GLY A 158 1.09 12.58 -5.96
N GLY A 159 2.08 13.44 -6.21
CA GLY A 159 2.01 14.44 -7.27
C GLY A 159 3.37 15.05 -7.60
N GLY A 160 3.47 15.68 -8.76
CA GLY A 160 4.69 16.33 -9.22
C GLY A 160 4.82 16.41 -10.73
N THR A 161 5.80 17.19 -11.19
CA THR A 161 6.14 17.37 -12.60
C THR A 161 7.65 17.27 -12.86
N GLY A 162 8.36 16.45 -12.07
CA GLY A 162 9.82 16.39 -12.06
C GLY A 162 10.46 17.36 -11.07
N PRO A 163 11.73 17.77 -11.24
CA PRO A 163 12.51 18.45 -10.21
C PRO A 163 12.24 19.97 -10.11
N ALA A 164 11.01 20.40 -10.41
CA ALA A 164 10.60 21.79 -10.25
C ALA A 164 10.38 22.13 -8.76
N ASP A 165 10.64 23.38 -8.37
CA ASP A 165 10.55 23.85 -6.97
C ASP A 165 9.20 23.50 -6.33
N GLY A 166 8.10 23.68 -7.05
CA GLY A 166 6.77 23.30 -6.57
C GLY A 166 6.60 21.80 -6.32
N THR A 167 7.28 20.92 -7.06
CA THR A 167 7.26 19.47 -6.81
C THR A 167 8.20 19.07 -5.69
N ASN A 168 9.35 19.75 -5.58
CA ASN A 168 10.28 19.55 -4.47
C ASN A 168 9.59 19.85 -3.13
N ALA A 169 8.69 20.83 -3.11
CA ALA A 169 7.91 21.20 -1.93
C ALA A 169 6.58 20.45 -1.78
N THR A 170 5.87 20.12 -2.88
CA THR A 170 4.47 19.68 -2.80
C THR A 170 4.15 18.46 -3.68
N THR A 171 3.33 17.54 -3.17
CA THR A 171 2.77 16.40 -3.93
C THR A 171 1.64 16.82 -4.86
N ILE A 172 1.90 17.74 -5.80
CA ILE A 172 0.88 18.34 -6.67
C ILE A 172 1.30 18.24 -8.14
N THR A 173 0.41 17.71 -8.98
CA THR A 173 0.49 17.77 -10.44
C THR A 173 -0.55 18.77 -10.96
N PRO A 174 -0.19 20.06 -11.14
CA PRO A 174 -1.19 21.12 -11.26
C PRO A 174 -1.78 21.23 -12.67
N GLY A 175 -3.11 21.13 -12.79
CA GLY A 175 -3.83 21.43 -14.03
C GLY A 175 -3.79 20.33 -15.11
N ARG A 176 -4.72 20.44 -16.07
CA ARG A 176 -4.93 19.44 -17.13
C ARG A 176 -3.70 19.11 -17.97
N GLY A 177 -2.91 20.12 -18.32
CA GLY A 177 -1.72 19.94 -19.16
C GLY A 177 -0.68 19.03 -18.50
N ASN A 178 -0.40 19.26 -17.21
CA ASN A 178 0.58 18.49 -16.46
C ASN A 178 0.05 17.08 -16.12
N LEU A 179 -1.22 16.95 -15.73
CA LEU A 179 -1.85 15.65 -15.50
C LEU A 179 -1.78 14.77 -16.76
N LYS A 180 -2.11 15.33 -17.93
CA LYS A 180 -1.98 14.62 -19.21
C LYS A 180 -0.55 14.14 -19.47
N SER A 181 0.44 14.98 -19.19
CA SER A 181 1.86 14.63 -19.39
C SER A 181 2.29 13.51 -18.45
N MET A 182 1.95 13.59 -17.16
CA MET A 182 2.30 12.57 -16.17
C MET A 182 1.60 11.23 -16.43
N LEU A 183 0.31 11.24 -16.77
CA LEU A 183 -0.43 10.03 -17.13
C LEU A 183 0.17 9.33 -18.36
N ARG A 184 0.65 10.08 -19.35
CA ARG A 184 1.34 9.50 -20.52
C ARG A 184 2.73 8.99 -20.18
N ALA A 185 3.45 9.67 -19.29
CA ALA A 185 4.77 9.23 -18.83
C ALA A 185 4.67 7.96 -17.96
N ALA A 186 3.54 7.76 -17.28
CA ALA A 186 3.30 6.60 -16.41
C ALA A 186 3.36 5.25 -17.14
N GLU A 187 3.08 5.23 -18.46
CA GLU A 187 3.10 4.01 -19.30
C GLU A 187 4.48 3.32 -19.37
N GLU A 188 5.55 3.99 -18.95
CA GLU A 188 6.91 3.43 -18.92
C GLU A 188 7.15 2.44 -17.77
N TYR A 189 6.36 2.53 -16.69
CA TYR A 189 6.77 1.96 -15.40
C TYR A 189 5.95 0.75 -14.95
N ALA A 190 6.63 -0.22 -14.32
CA ALA A 190 6.01 -1.34 -13.63
C ALA A 190 5.59 -0.96 -12.20
N MET A 191 4.64 -0.02 -12.09
CA MET A 191 4.13 0.50 -10.81
C MET A 191 2.70 1.00 -11.01
N ASN A 192 1.79 0.73 -10.07
CA ASN A 192 0.50 1.42 -10.08
C ASN A 192 0.70 2.87 -9.65
N LEU A 193 0.20 3.85 -10.41
CA LEU A 193 0.46 5.27 -10.20
C LEU A 193 -0.83 6.08 -10.09
N GLY A 194 -0.86 7.02 -9.15
CA GLY A 194 -1.95 7.98 -8.97
C GLY A 194 -1.43 9.39 -8.70
N PHE A 195 -2.04 10.40 -9.34
CA PHE A 195 -1.65 11.80 -9.24
C PHE A 195 -2.72 12.72 -8.60
N PHE A 196 -2.31 13.52 -7.61
CA PHE A 196 -3.11 14.59 -7.01
C PHE A 196 -3.04 15.86 -7.85
N GLY A 197 -4.19 16.55 -7.96
CA GLY A 197 -4.27 17.93 -8.44
C GLY A 197 -3.98 18.94 -7.33
N LYS A 198 -3.94 20.23 -7.70
CA LYS A 198 -3.81 21.34 -6.75
C LYS A 198 -5.16 21.67 -6.11
N GLY A 199 -5.26 21.53 -4.79
CA GLY A 199 -6.46 21.85 -4.00
C GLY A 199 -6.53 23.31 -3.52
N ASN A 200 -5.43 24.06 -3.57
CA ASN A 200 -5.32 25.44 -3.10
C ASN A 200 -6.04 26.45 -4.02
N VAL A 201 -7.37 26.33 -4.16
CA VAL A 201 -8.16 27.13 -5.11
C VAL A 201 -9.54 27.44 -4.52
N SER A 202 -9.91 28.73 -4.45
CA SER A 202 -11.26 29.17 -4.04
C SER A 202 -12.22 29.40 -5.22
N TYR A 203 -11.91 28.81 -6.37
CA TYR A 203 -12.71 28.84 -7.59
C TYR A 203 -12.94 27.41 -8.09
N GLU A 204 -14.06 26.83 -7.69
CA GLU A 204 -14.41 25.41 -7.89
C GLU A 204 -14.32 24.92 -9.35
N PRO A 205 -14.67 25.70 -10.39
CA PRO A 205 -14.53 25.23 -11.77
C PRO A 205 -13.09 24.83 -12.15
N SER A 206 -12.07 25.43 -11.53
CA SER A 206 -10.66 25.04 -11.74
C SER A 206 -10.29 23.73 -11.05
N LEU A 207 -10.92 23.39 -9.91
CA LEU A 207 -10.78 22.10 -9.25
C LEU A 207 -11.42 21.00 -10.09
N VAL A 208 -12.65 21.25 -10.57
CA VAL A 208 -13.41 20.34 -11.43
C VAL A 208 -12.66 19.98 -12.71
N ASP A 209 -11.97 20.95 -13.34
CA ASP A 209 -11.17 20.67 -14.55
C ASP A 209 -10.05 19.65 -14.30
N GLN A 210 -9.43 19.68 -13.11
CA GLN A 210 -8.34 18.77 -12.75
C GLN A 210 -8.83 17.34 -12.53
N VAL A 211 -9.96 17.15 -11.85
CA VAL A 211 -10.58 15.82 -11.70
C VAL A 211 -10.95 15.25 -13.07
N LYS A 212 -11.58 16.08 -13.93
CA LYS A 212 -11.89 15.72 -15.33
C LYS A 212 -10.65 15.52 -16.21
N ALA A 213 -9.47 15.86 -15.73
CA ALA A 213 -8.20 15.59 -16.41
C ALA A 213 -7.50 14.32 -15.90
N GLY A 214 -8.05 13.65 -14.89
CA GLY A 214 -7.56 12.39 -14.35
C GLY A 214 -6.83 12.50 -13.00
N ALA A 215 -6.98 13.60 -12.26
CA ALA A 215 -6.52 13.65 -10.87
C ALA A 215 -7.37 12.70 -10.00
N LEU A 216 -6.72 11.90 -9.12
CA LEU A 216 -7.44 11.00 -8.20
C LEU A 216 -8.04 11.71 -6.98
N GLY A 217 -7.74 13.01 -6.83
CA GLY A 217 -7.95 13.78 -5.62
C GLY A 217 -7.07 15.04 -5.63
N PHE A 218 -7.00 15.69 -4.48
CA PHE A 218 -6.28 16.96 -4.33
C PHE A 218 -5.29 16.93 -3.18
N LYS A 219 -4.20 17.68 -3.33
CA LYS A 219 -3.35 18.10 -2.21
C LYS A 219 -3.53 19.59 -1.97
N ILE A 220 -3.80 19.94 -0.72
CA ILE A 220 -3.73 21.30 -0.18
C ILE A 220 -2.38 21.43 0.55
N HIS A 221 -1.58 22.44 0.20
CA HIS A 221 -0.27 22.69 0.80
C HIS A 221 -0.07 24.15 1.20
N GLU A 222 0.62 24.41 2.32
CA GLU A 222 0.77 25.78 2.84
C GLU A 222 1.56 26.71 1.93
N ASP A 223 2.56 26.19 1.22
CA ASP A 223 3.34 26.91 0.19
C ASP A 223 2.47 27.50 -0.94
N TRP A 224 1.26 26.95 -1.13
CA TRP A 224 0.25 27.46 -2.05
C TRP A 224 -0.94 28.13 -1.34
N GLY A 225 -0.93 28.20 -0.01
CA GLY A 225 -1.94 28.76 0.87
C GLY A 225 -3.00 27.74 1.32
N SER A 226 -2.83 27.17 2.52
CA SER A 226 -3.77 26.23 3.16
C SER A 226 -4.88 26.94 3.95
N THR A 227 -5.50 27.95 3.33
CA THR A 227 -6.49 28.79 4.01
C THR A 227 -7.85 28.09 4.21
N PRO A 228 -8.66 28.50 5.20
CA PRO A 228 -10.03 27.99 5.38
C PRO A 228 -10.90 28.03 4.11
N ALA A 229 -10.76 29.09 3.30
CA ALA A 229 -11.49 29.21 2.03
C ALA A 229 -11.07 28.15 1.01
N ALA A 230 -9.77 27.89 0.87
CA ALA A 230 -9.27 26.84 -0.03
C ALA A 230 -9.73 25.45 0.44
N ILE A 231 -9.66 25.17 1.75
CA ILE A 231 -10.13 23.93 2.36
C ILE A 231 -11.61 23.71 2.04
N HIS A 232 -12.44 24.72 2.28
CA HIS A 232 -13.88 24.63 2.06
C HIS A 232 -14.24 24.30 0.61
N HIS A 233 -13.70 25.07 -0.35
CA HIS A 233 -13.98 24.87 -1.77
C HIS A 233 -13.41 23.56 -2.32
N CYS A 234 -12.22 23.15 -1.87
CA CYS A 234 -11.63 21.88 -2.26
C CYS A 234 -12.50 20.70 -1.81
N LEU A 235 -12.97 20.73 -0.55
CA LEU A 235 -13.83 19.67 -0.02
C LEU A 235 -15.21 19.64 -0.67
N ASN A 236 -15.78 20.79 -1.07
CA ASN A 236 -17.04 20.80 -1.84
C ASN A 236 -16.92 20.00 -3.15
N VAL A 237 -15.83 20.22 -3.89
CA VAL A 237 -15.59 19.51 -5.16
C VAL A 237 -15.21 18.04 -4.90
N ALA A 238 -14.50 17.76 -3.82
CA ALA A 238 -14.16 16.39 -3.45
C ALA A 238 -15.41 15.54 -3.19
N ASP A 239 -16.40 16.08 -2.46
CA ASP A 239 -17.69 15.43 -2.21
C ASP A 239 -18.50 15.22 -3.50
N GLU A 240 -18.50 16.19 -4.43
CA GLU A 240 -19.23 16.05 -5.71
C GLU A 240 -18.65 14.95 -6.62
N TYR A 241 -17.33 14.77 -6.60
CA TYR A 241 -16.63 13.87 -7.51
C TYR A 241 -16.14 12.55 -6.87
N ASP A 242 -16.40 12.33 -5.59
CA ASP A 242 -15.97 11.15 -4.82
C ASP A 242 -14.45 10.93 -4.91
N VAL A 243 -13.69 11.97 -4.57
CA VAL A 243 -12.22 11.95 -4.57
C VAL A 243 -11.65 12.36 -3.21
N GLN A 244 -10.45 11.87 -2.88
CA GLN A 244 -9.80 12.20 -1.61
C GLN A 244 -9.14 13.58 -1.62
N VAL A 245 -9.07 14.22 -0.44
CA VAL A 245 -8.25 15.41 -0.20
C VAL A 245 -7.17 15.08 0.83
N ALA A 246 -5.92 15.38 0.49
CA ALA A 246 -4.80 15.37 1.41
C ALA A 246 -4.40 16.80 1.79
N ILE A 247 -3.94 17.02 3.02
CA ILE A 247 -3.57 18.35 3.50
C ILE A 247 -2.24 18.38 4.25
N HIS A 248 -1.47 19.44 3.97
CA HIS A 248 -0.41 20.00 4.80
C HIS A 248 -0.94 21.37 5.27
N THR A 249 -1.14 21.52 6.59
CA THR A 249 -1.87 22.66 7.18
C THR A 249 -0.97 23.89 7.35
N ASP A 250 -1.52 25.02 7.80
CA ASP A 250 -0.80 26.30 7.92
C ASP A 250 0.13 26.32 9.15
N THR A 251 1.41 25.97 8.97
CA THR A 251 2.40 25.97 10.07
C THR A 251 2.49 27.31 10.79
N LEU A 252 2.39 28.40 10.05
CA LEU A 252 2.58 29.76 10.55
C LEU A 252 1.39 30.25 11.37
N ASN A 253 0.26 29.56 11.32
CA ASN A 253 -1.02 30.04 11.81
C ASN A 253 -1.35 31.44 11.25
N GLU A 254 -1.01 31.67 9.97
CA GLU A 254 -1.17 32.97 9.32
C GLU A 254 -2.65 33.32 9.17
N ALA A 255 -3.42 32.38 8.61
CA ALA A 255 -4.84 32.58 8.37
C ALA A 255 -5.67 32.22 9.61
N CYS A 256 -5.25 31.20 10.35
CA CYS A 256 -6.01 30.64 11.47
C CYS A 256 -5.22 29.63 12.32
N CYS A 257 -5.78 29.22 13.47
CA CYS A 257 -5.25 28.12 14.28
C CYS A 257 -5.84 26.76 13.85
N VAL A 258 -5.41 25.67 14.49
CA VAL A 258 -5.82 24.30 14.11
C VAL A 258 -7.33 24.07 14.28
N GLU A 259 -7.95 24.69 15.28
CA GLU A 259 -9.39 24.64 15.53
C GLU A 259 -10.20 25.24 14.38
N ASP A 260 -9.75 26.35 13.81
CA ASP A 260 -10.41 27.00 12.68
C ASP A 260 -10.26 26.17 11.40
N THR A 261 -9.11 25.50 11.22
CA THR A 261 -8.91 24.53 10.14
C THR A 261 -9.89 23.36 10.28
N LEU A 262 -10.12 22.85 11.50
CA LEU A 262 -11.14 21.84 11.77
C LEU A 262 -12.56 22.35 11.45
N GLU A 263 -12.86 23.59 11.80
CA GLU A 263 -14.13 24.24 11.44
C GLU A 263 -14.31 24.34 9.91
N ALA A 264 -13.25 24.66 9.17
CA ALA A 264 -13.27 24.70 7.70
C ALA A 264 -13.47 23.32 7.07
N ILE A 265 -12.89 22.27 7.66
CA ILE A 265 -13.11 20.87 7.27
C ILE A 265 -14.59 20.48 7.50
N ALA A 266 -15.21 21.00 8.57
CA ALA A 266 -16.64 20.85 8.86
C ALA A 266 -17.11 19.37 8.93
N GLY A 267 -16.28 18.51 9.52
CA GLY A 267 -16.60 17.09 9.72
C GLY A 267 -16.50 16.21 8.46
N ARG A 268 -16.06 16.75 7.32
CA ARG A 268 -15.83 15.99 6.08
C ARG A 268 -14.55 15.17 6.15
N THR A 269 -14.49 14.10 5.37
CA THR A 269 -13.32 13.22 5.29
C THR A 269 -12.13 13.97 4.70
N ILE A 270 -10.98 13.91 5.37
CA ILE A 270 -9.71 14.46 4.86
C ILE A 270 -8.51 13.69 5.41
N HIS A 271 -7.48 13.52 4.58
CA HIS A 271 -6.24 12.84 4.94
C HIS A 271 -5.19 13.88 5.38
N THR A 272 -4.75 13.83 6.65
CA THR A 272 -3.68 14.70 7.14
C THR A 272 -2.32 14.04 6.95
N PHE A 273 -1.46 14.67 6.17
CA PHE A 273 -0.09 14.22 5.99
C PHE A 273 0.78 14.65 7.16
N HIS A 274 1.83 13.85 7.46
CA HIS A 274 2.82 14.06 8.53
C HIS A 274 2.21 14.70 9.78
N THR A 275 1.15 14.08 10.30
CA THR A 275 0.24 14.62 11.33
C THR A 275 0.95 14.93 12.65
N GLU A 276 2.15 14.40 12.87
CA GLU A 276 2.98 14.75 14.03
C GLU A 276 3.47 16.21 13.98
N GLY A 277 3.72 16.75 12.78
CA GLY A 277 4.00 18.17 12.56
C GLY A 277 5.43 18.52 12.14
N ALA A 278 6.43 17.63 12.33
CA ALA A 278 7.81 17.95 11.93
C ALA A 278 7.97 18.21 10.41
N GLY A 279 7.16 17.56 9.57
CA GLY A 279 7.10 17.80 8.12
C GLY A 279 6.26 19.02 7.72
N GLY A 280 5.69 19.74 8.68
CA GLY A 280 4.83 20.91 8.51
C GLY A 280 3.38 20.68 8.96
N GLY A 281 2.75 21.77 9.38
CA GLY A 281 1.40 21.87 9.92
C GLY A 281 1.35 22.77 11.16
N HIS A 282 0.15 23.22 11.54
CA HIS A 282 -0.09 24.15 12.67
C HIS A 282 0.85 23.93 13.85
N ALA A 283 1.75 24.89 14.09
CA ALA A 283 2.68 24.83 15.20
C ALA A 283 2.02 25.34 16.49
N PRO A 284 2.08 24.60 17.62
CA PRO A 284 2.74 23.31 17.82
C PRO A 284 1.78 22.10 17.85
N ASP A 285 0.51 22.26 17.46
CA ASP A 285 -0.57 21.38 17.90
C ASP A 285 -1.39 20.72 16.79
N VAL A 286 -0.87 20.68 15.55
CA VAL A 286 -1.45 19.91 14.43
C VAL A 286 -1.72 18.43 14.78
N ILE A 287 -0.95 17.84 15.69
CA ILE A 287 -1.13 16.46 16.14
C ILE A 287 -2.51 16.19 16.76
N LYS A 288 -3.22 17.23 17.24
CA LYS A 288 -4.59 17.11 17.74
C LYS A 288 -5.55 16.55 16.68
N LEU A 289 -5.29 16.79 15.40
CA LEU A 289 -6.12 16.29 14.29
C LEU A 289 -6.25 14.76 14.30
N ALA A 290 -5.26 14.02 14.83
CA ALA A 290 -5.30 12.57 14.91
C ALA A 290 -6.39 12.02 15.85
N GLY A 291 -6.98 12.86 16.72
CA GLY A 291 -8.06 12.47 17.63
C GLY A 291 -9.47 12.57 17.04
N GLU A 292 -9.61 13.16 15.85
CA GLU A 292 -10.90 13.49 15.24
C GLU A 292 -11.42 12.37 14.34
N TYR A 293 -12.73 12.11 14.38
CA TYR A 293 -13.36 10.98 13.68
C TYR A 293 -13.28 11.03 12.16
N ASN A 294 -13.33 12.22 11.58
CA ASN A 294 -13.34 12.46 10.14
C ASN A 294 -11.93 12.63 9.54
N ILE A 295 -10.89 12.59 10.38
CA ILE A 295 -9.50 12.71 9.96
C ILE A 295 -8.92 11.33 9.72
N LEU A 296 -8.22 11.17 8.60
CA LEU A 296 -7.41 10.00 8.28
C LEU A 296 -5.93 10.37 8.47
N PRO A 297 -5.33 10.16 9.65
CA PRO A 297 -3.99 10.65 9.93
C PRO A 297 -2.90 9.72 9.39
N ALA A 298 -1.85 10.30 8.81
CA ALA A 298 -0.63 9.60 8.45
C ALA A 298 0.62 10.27 9.03
N SER A 299 1.67 9.47 9.25
CA SER A 299 3.04 9.91 9.53
C SER A 299 3.92 9.68 8.31
N THR A 300 4.96 10.49 8.14
CA THR A 300 6.05 10.20 7.19
C THR A 300 7.18 9.45 7.89
N ASN A 301 8.05 8.79 7.13
CA ASN A 301 9.04 7.88 7.68
C ASN A 301 10.25 8.51 8.43
N PRO A 302 10.67 9.78 8.27
CA PRO A 302 11.94 10.21 8.85
C PRO A 302 11.88 10.39 10.38
N THR A 303 10.68 10.56 10.95
CA THR A 303 10.47 10.69 12.40
C THR A 303 10.27 9.37 13.12
N ILE A 304 10.22 8.24 12.40
CA ILE A 304 9.90 6.92 12.97
C ILE A 304 10.99 5.86 12.71
N PRO A 305 11.49 5.17 13.76
CA PRO A 305 11.25 5.43 15.18
C PRO A 305 11.99 6.69 15.67
N PHE A 306 11.60 7.21 16.83
CA PHE A 306 12.41 8.22 17.51
C PHE A 306 13.76 7.63 17.95
N THR A 307 14.85 8.23 17.50
CA THR A 307 16.23 7.83 17.82
C THR A 307 17.03 9.00 18.38
N VAL A 308 18.24 8.70 18.88
CA VAL A 308 19.15 9.72 19.43
C VAL A 308 19.61 10.78 18.42
N ASN A 309 19.44 10.53 17.11
CA ASN A 309 19.84 11.46 16.06
C ASN A 309 18.66 12.21 15.41
N THR A 310 17.42 11.82 15.70
CA THR A 310 16.24 12.31 14.98
C THR A 310 16.11 13.84 15.08
N GLU A 311 16.24 14.42 16.27
CA GLU A 311 16.14 15.87 16.46
C GLU A 311 17.23 16.64 15.71
N ALA A 312 18.49 16.21 15.85
CA ALA A 312 19.63 16.89 15.24
C ALA A 312 19.58 16.84 13.71
N GLU A 313 19.17 15.70 13.14
CA GLU A 313 18.99 15.55 11.70
C GLU A 313 17.85 16.46 11.18
N HIS A 314 16.71 16.49 11.87
CA HIS A 314 15.55 17.25 11.41
C HIS A 314 15.76 18.76 11.50
N MET A 315 16.48 19.24 12.52
CA MET A 315 16.79 20.66 12.64
C MET A 315 17.58 21.16 11.42
N ASP A 316 18.67 20.48 11.05
CA ASP A 316 19.49 20.88 9.90
C ASP A 316 18.71 20.74 8.58
N MET A 317 17.97 19.65 8.42
CA MET A 317 17.13 19.42 7.24
C MET A 317 16.09 20.52 7.04
N LEU A 318 15.40 20.94 8.10
CA LEU A 318 14.41 22.02 8.05
C LEU A 318 15.07 23.34 7.62
N MET A 319 16.20 23.69 8.23
CA MET A 319 16.94 24.91 7.91
C MET A 319 17.39 24.93 6.45
N VAL A 320 17.91 23.80 5.94
CA VAL A 320 18.35 23.66 4.54
C VAL A 320 17.18 23.72 3.56
N CYS A 321 16.10 22.97 3.80
CA CYS A 321 14.96 22.91 2.89
C CYS A 321 14.22 24.25 2.78
N HIS A 322 14.10 24.99 3.89
CA HIS A 322 13.41 26.28 3.94
C HIS A 322 14.34 27.49 3.76
N HIS A 323 15.64 27.27 3.53
CA HIS A 323 16.63 28.36 3.35
C HIS A 323 16.61 29.38 4.50
N LEU A 324 16.56 28.88 5.74
CA LEU A 324 16.50 29.69 6.96
C LEU A 324 17.91 30.07 7.44
N ASP A 325 18.03 31.22 8.11
CA ASP A 325 19.28 31.75 8.71
C ASP A 325 19.28 31.63 10.24
#